data_AF-A0A7W0UA02-F1
#
_entry.id   AF-A0A7W0UA02-F1
#
_cell.length_a   1.000
_cell.length_b   1.000
_cell.length_c   1.000
_cell.angle_alpha   90.00
_cell.angle_beta   90.00
_cell.angle_gamma   90.00
#
_symmetry.space_group_name_H-M   'P 1'
#
loop_
_entity.id
_entity.type
_entity.pdbx_description
1 polymer ?
#
loop_
_entity_poly.entity_id
_entity_poly.type
_entity_poly.pdbx_seq_one_letter_code
_entity_poly.pdbx_strand_id
1 'polypeptide(L)'
;MLERLSVPVERRGREVLLRWTKPTARAFQLLDVFLHELGHHHDQMTTRSRREAARGEPYAEEYARRHGRAIWEAYLNAFGL
;
A
#
# COMPACT_ATOMS: atom_id res chain seq x y z
N MET A 1 -0.61 -1.55 -7.01
CA MET A 1 0.33 -2.55 -6.48
C MET A 1 0.15 -3.93 -7.10
N LEU A 2 -1.08 -4.46 -7.23
CA LEU A 2 -1.35 -5.81 -7.75
C LEU A 2 -0.66 -6.13 -9.09
N GLU A 3 -0.77 -5.23 -10.07
CA GLU A 3 -0.10 -5.37 -11.38
C GLU A 3 1.43 -5.42 -11.24
N ARG A 4 1.99 -4.55 -10.40
CA ARG A 4 3.43 -4.46 -10.14
C ARG A 4 3.99 -5.75 -9.53
N LEU A 5 3.19 -6.44 -8.71
CA LEU A 5 3.52 -7.72 -8.10
C LEU A 5 3.15 -8.92 -8.98
N SER A 6 2.60 -8.67 -10.18
CA SER A 6 2.10 -9.70 -11.10
C SER A 6 1.17 -10.72 -10.42
N VAL A 7 0.34 -10.26 -9.48
CA VAL A 7 -0.61 -11.11 -8.76
C VAL A 7 -1.72 -11.53 -9.73
N PRO A 8 -1.92 -12.83 -10.00
CA PRO A 8 -3.00 -13.26 -10.89
C PRO A 8 -4.37 -12.90 -10.30
N VAL A 9 -5.17 -12.27 -11.15
CA VAL A 9 -6.53 -11.80 -10.82
C VAL A 9 -7.52 -12.60 -11.67
N GLU A 10 -8.40 -13.33 -11.01
CA GLU A 10 -9.45 -14.12 -11.67
C GLU A 10 -10.83 -13.58 -11.25
N ARG A 11 -11.63 -13.11 -12.20
CA ARG A 11 -13.00 -12.65 -11.95
C ARG A 11 -13.95 -13.84 -11.95
N ARG A 12 -14.73 -14.02 -10.88
CA ARG A 12 -15.72 -15.09 -10.71
C ARG A 12 -17.10 -14.47 -10.41
N GLY A 13 -17.81 -14.08 -11.46
CA GLY A 13 -19.08 -13.38 -11.32
C GLY A 13 -18.90 -12.04 -10.59
N ARG A 14 -19.47 -11.92 -9.38
CA ARG A 14 -19.34 -10.73 -8.51
C ARG A 14 -18.08 -10.73 -7.64
N GLU A 15 -17.36 -11.84 -7.58
CA GLU A 15 -16.19 -12.00 -6.74
C GLU A 15 -14.90 -11.87 -7.57
N VAL A 16 -13.81 -11.50 -6.89
CA VAL A 16 -12.47 -11.45 -7.46
C VAL A 16 -11.57 -12.35 -6.62
N LEU A 17 -10.99 -13.36 -7.27
CA LEU A 17 -10.00 -14.24 -6.65
C LEU A 17 -8.60 -13.72 -6.98
N LEU A 18 -7.84 -13.40 -5.94
CA LEU A 18 -6.43 -13.02 -6.02
C LEU A 18 -5.57 -14.22 -5.62
N ARG A 19 -4.65 -14.63 -6.50
CA ARG A 19 -3.78 -15.79 -6.25
C ARG A 19 -2.44 -15.34 -5.70
N TRP A 20 -2.35 -15.31 -4.38
CA TRP A 20 -1.14 -14.89 -3.69
C TRP A 20 -0.11 -16.01 -3.59
N THR A 21 1.15 -15.64 -3.75
CA THR A 21 2.28 -16.41 -3.20
C THR A 21 2.69 -15.76 -1.88
N LYS A 22 3.46 -16.45 -1.04
CA LYS A 22 3.98 -15.85 0.19
C LYS A 22 4.78 -14.56 -0.10
N PRO A 23 5.68 -14.50 -1.11
CA PRO A 23 6.39 -13.27 -1.45
C PRO A 23 5.48 -12.13 -1.90
N THR A 24 4.50 -12.38 -2.78
CA THR A 24 3.62 -11.31 -3.27
C THR A 24 2.66 -10.81 -2.19
N ALA A 25 2.18 -11.69 -1.31
CA ALA A 25 1.40 -11.30 -0.14
C ALA A 25 2.22 -10.40 0.81
N ARG A 26 3.46 -10.79 1.13
CA ARG A 26 4.37 -9.98 1.96
C ARG A 26 4.62 -8.61 1.34
N ALA A 27 4.92 -8.57 0.05
CA ALA A 27 5.17 -7.32 -0.65
C ALA A 27 3.95 -6.40 -0.63
N PHE A 28 2.75 -6.94 -0.85
CA PHE A 28 1.51 -6.18 -0.79
C PHE A 28 1.23 -5.63 0.62
N GLN A 29 1.44 -6.45 1.65
CA GLN A 29 1.27 -6.02 3.04
C GLN A 29 2.23 -4.89 3.42
N LEU A 30 3.49 -4.96 3.02
CA LEU A 30 4.51 -3.98 3.44
C LEU A 30 4.53 -2.71 2.57
N LEU A 31 4.29 -2.84 1.26
CA LEU A 31 4.45 -1.73 0.31
C LEU A 31 3.14 -1.05 -0.09
N ASP A 32 1.99 -1.61 0.30
CA ASP A 32 0.67 -1.04 0.04
C ASP A 32 -0.05 -0.80 1.37
N VAL A 33 -0.44 -1.87 2.07
CA VAL A 33 -1.28 -1.79 3.29
C VAL A 33 -0.56 -1.02 4.40
N PHE A 34 0.65 -1.44 4.78
CA PHE A 34 1.39 -0.79 5.86
C PHE A 34 1.66 0.69 5.58
N LEU A 35 2.05 1.03 4.35
CA LEU A 35 2.31 2.42 3.99
C LEU A 35 1.04 3.27 3.96
N HIS A 36 -0.11 2.68 3.64
CA HIS A 36 -1.40 3.35 3.71
C HIS A 36 -1.75 3.70 5.18
N GLU A 37 -1.64 2.73 6.09
CA GLU A 37 -1.87 2.96 7.52
C GLU A 37 -0.87 3.97 8.11
N LEU A 38 0.40 3.90 7.68
CA LEU A 38 1.39 4.89 8.04
C LEU A 38 1.05 6.28 7.49
N GLY A 39 0.42 6.35 6.31
CA GLY A 39 -0.12 7.56 5.73
C GLY A 39 -1.21 8.20 6.60
N HIS A 40 -2.15 7.41 7.12
CA HIS A 40 -3.12 7.91 8.12
C HIS A 40 -2.45 8.43 9.38
N HIS A 41 -1.47 7.70 9.91
CA HIS A 41 -0.74 8.15 11.09
C HIS A 41 0.01 9.46 10.83
N HIS A 42 0.70 9.56 9.69
CA HIS A 42 1.38 10.79 9.27
C HIS A 42 0.39 11.94 9.09
N ASP A 43 -0.79 11.69 8.53
CA ASP A 43 -1.84 12.68 8.39
C ASP A 43 -2.27 13.27 9.74
N GLN A 44 -2.51 12.39 10.72
CA GLN A 44 -2.86 12.79 12.08
C GLN A 44 -1.77 13.60 12.76
N MET A 45 -0.49 13.22 12.59
CA MET A 45 0.64 13.95 13.17
C MET A 45 0.82 15.34 12.57
N THR A 46 0.51 15.50 11.27
CA THR A 46 0.75 16.75 10.55
C THR A 46 -0.46 17.67 10.47
N THR A 47 -1.67 17.15 10.72
CA THR A 47 -2.89 17.94 10.93
C THR A 47 -2.96 18.42 12.38
N ARG A 48 -1.99 19.29 12.76
CA ARG A 48 -1.74 19.72 14.15
C ARG A 48 -2.90 20.41 14.84
N SER A 49 -3.76 21.10 14.12
CA SER A 49 -4.72 22.02 14.75
C SER A 49 -5.96 21.33 15.31
N ARG A 50 -6.29 20.09 14.88
CA ARG A 50 -7.63 19.47 15.05
C ARG A 50 -8.81 20.39 14.65
N ARG A 51 -8.54 21.56 14.06
CA ARG A 51 -9.53 22.54 13.58
C ARG A 51 -9.99 22.18 12.18
N GLU A 52 -9.15 21.48 11.44
CA GLU A 52 -9.44 20.93 10.13
C GLU A 52 -9.60 19.41 10.24
N ALA A 53 -10.48 18.85 9.41
CA ALA A 53 -10.59 17.42 9.27
C ALA A 53 -9.27 16.85 8.72
N ALA A 54 -8.92 15.63 9.13
CA ALA A 54 -7.84 14.88 8.49
C ALA A 54 -8.12 14.74 6.98
N ARG A 55 -7.06 14.71 6.17
CA ARG A 55 -7.18 14.56 4.71
C ARG A 55 -7.72 13.18 4.33
N GLY A 56 -7.53 12.17 5.20
CA GLY A 56 -8.22 10.88 5.14
C GLY A 56 -7.68 9.94 4.05
N GLU A 57 -8.58 9.12 3.49
CA GLU A 57 -8.26 8.07 2.51
C GLU A 57 -7.38 8.51 1.33
N PRO A 58 -7.67 9.64 0.64
CA PRO A 58 -6.87 10.05 -0.50
C PRO A 58 -5.41 10.34 -0.11
N TYR A 59 -5.20 10.88 1.10
CA TYR A 59 -3.86 11.16 1.60
C TYR A 59 -3.11 9.88 1.93
N ALA A 60 -3.76 8.94 2.61
CA ALA A 60 -3.16 7.65 2.95
C ALA A 60 -2.78 6.85 1.69
N GLU A 61 -3.67 6.84 0.68
CA GLU A 61 -3.40 6.18 -0.59
C GLU A 61 -2.26 6.84 -1.38
N GLU A 62 -2.22 8.17 -1.46
CA GLU A 62 -1.12 8.88 -2.11
C GLU A 62 0.20 8.65 -1.36
N TYR A 63 0.17 8.68 -0.02
CA TYR A 63 1.33 8.40 0.82
C TYR A 63 1.88 7.00 0.53
N ALA A 64 1.02 5.98 0.46
CA ALA A 64 1.41 4.62 0.13
C ALA A 64 2.04 4.53 -1.26
N ARG A 65 1.39 5.10 -2.27
CA ARG A 65 1.91 5.10 -3.65
C ARG A 65 3.27 5.79 -3.77
N ARG A 66 3.44 6.96 -3.13
CA ARG A 66 4.68 7.74 -3.19
C ARG A 66 5.84 7.00 -2.52
N HIS A 67 5.66 6.57 -1.27
CA HIS A 67 6.73 5.92 -0.52
C HIS A 67 7.00 4.51 -1.03
N GLY A 68 5.96 3.77 -1.46
CA GLY A 68 6.11 2.46 -2.08
C GLY A 68 6.92 2.51 -3.38
N ARG A 69 6.84 3.61 -4.15
CA ARG A 69 7.76 3.85 -5.28
C ARG A 69 9.19 4.13 -4.81
N ALA A 70 9.36 4.97 -3.79
CA ALA A 70 10.67 5.37 -3.30
C ALA A 70 11.48 4.22 -2.67
N ILE A 71 10.81 3.28 -1.99
CA ILE A 71 11.47 2.17 -1.29
C ILE A 71 11.46 0.85 -2.07
N TRP A 72 10.93 0.85 -3.29
CA TRP A 72 10.76 -0.37 -4.10
C TRP A 72 12.09 -1.10 -4.32
N GLU A 73 13.11 -0.40 -4.79
CA GLU A 73 14.44 -1.00 -5.04
C GLU A 73 15.07 -1.52 -3.75
N ALA A 74 14.91 -0.79 -2.64
CA ALA A 74 15.41 -1.22 -1.33
C ALA A 74 14.70 -2.51 -0.85
N TYR A 75 13.38 -2.60 -1.08
CA TYR A 75 12.62 -3.82 -0.79
C TYR A 75 13.11 -5.01 -1.62
N LEU A 76 13.29 -4.83 -2.93
CA LEU A 76 13.79 -5.90 -3.80
C LEU A 76 15.19 -6.35 -3.40
N ASN A 77 16.09 -5.42 -3.08
CA ASN A 77 17.44 -5.75 -2.64
C ASN A 77 17.44 -6.53 -1.31
N ALA A 78 16.52 -6.24 -0.40
CA ALA A 78 16.44 -6.90 0.90
C ALA A 78 15.72 -8.25 0.86
N PHE A 79 14.69 -8.38 0.03
CA PHE A 79 13.73 -9.48 0.12
C PHE A 79 13.57 -10.30 -1.16
N GLY A 80 14.10 -9.83 -2.29
CA GLY A 80 13.80 -10.35 -3.61
C GLY A 80 12.32 -10.24 -3.97
N LEU A 81 11.91 -10.95 -5.02
CA LEU A 81 10.51 -11.26 -5.30
C LEU A 81 10.32 -12.77 -5.46
#